data_AF-A0A068WKN3-F1
#
_entry.id   AF-A0A068WKN3-F1
#
_cell.length_a   1.000
_cell.length_b   1.000
_cell.length_c   1.000
_cell.angle_alpha   90.00
_cell.angle_beta   90.00
_cell.angle_gamma   90.00
#
_symmetry.space_group_name_H-M   'P 1'
#
loop_
_entity.id
_entity.type
_entity.pdbx_description
1 polymer ?
#
loop_
_entity_poly.entity_id
_entity_poly.type
_entity_poly.pdbx_seq_one_letter_code
_entity_poly.pdbx_strand_id
1 'polypeptide(L)'
;MNRDEALKILRRKDAILENPSVVAEAIEVVQNTETDHGNSGAASETSKESENPADILVDSYKGAIEFLFEIGTWLTYTDDDAQSTRNIIESVVMETILQNYDRNKAIKCLTEENVDDTMEWLSHLIESARWRQTIYELAQQPRNEDCPFLSLTMPCIAVKEELIGELISVPLAWNTLEIFLKCVAYILHPLLSANTELMDDDLFLHDVAFLKSASMSSTQQQLLQQQQQQDTVFNHCLLDVEADPDKKRIYQILRHFLEMGCHSEQTYLIIQSMLQCLIRQRNDNAARHLSWLLESEASRRGRDVSRYSVYFCFARNYPTEVAAMRAILSEQSLLPQPLDALYLAYRGEAPPPVGLIRQPLFIVMLADALFASPERLLSEQQECYAYLYAYASVTAEKVDFETECRIRLDRSRIAEVNREVLEASRICKHWNTMTGSAVSLRAFRDLPTLLQCLHHRAVSFGVFRFLWVIFRSKRVDFELNLETMKPYCIVVNELATLNPFIRPALLSFVTELLGSVMEGMEDLSQLEYKRMLVGLLVHLITCGYVLPTIRTMHSLFERNHVDVSIARHFVTELLNVAAPPYDPTFMNCLHPLVSHPHIIDGLHAGRNTDLVKEFLARYNDQTRSASPE
;
A
#
# COMPACT_ATOMS: atom_id res chain seq x y z
N MET A 1 20.11 -46.71 37.23
CA MET A 1 19.48 -45.44 37.60
C MET A 1 19.62 -45.20 39.10
N ASN A 2 20.04 -44.01 39.53
CA ASN A 2 20.14 -43.68 40.97
C ASN A 2 18.78 -43.23 41.54
N ARG A 3 18.54 -43.34 42.86
CA ARG A 3 17.24 -42.99 43.48
C ARG A 3 16.80 -41.55 43.16
N ASP A 4 17.71 -40.58 43.20
CA ASP A 4 17.40 -39.18 42.87
C ASP A 4 17.05 -38.98 41.40
N GLU A 5 17.63 -39.79 40.51
CA GLU A 5 17.36 -39.77 39.07
C GLU A 5 16.00 -40.41 38.76
N ALA A 6 15.68 -41.52 39.44
CA ALA A 6 14.36 -42.17 39.37
C ALA A 6 13.24 -41.26 39.93
N LEU A 7 13.48 -40.55 41.03
CA LEU A 7 12.54 -39.57 41.58
C LEU A 7 12.36 -38.37 40.64
N LYS A 8 13.41 -37.93 39.95
CA LYS A 8 13.31 -36.87 38.93
C LYS A 8 12.45 -37.30 37.74
N ILE A 9 12.54 -38.57 37.33
CA ILE A 9 11.72 -39.15 36.26
C ILE A 9 10.26 -39.28 36.70
N LEU A 10 9.98 -39.83 37.89
CA LEU A 10 8.60 -40.02 38.39
C LEU A 10 7.88 -38.70 38.73
N ARG A 11 8.61 -37.66 39.13
CA ARG A 11 8.04 -36.31 39.38
C ARG A 11 7.87 -35.49 38.10
N ARG A 12 8.31 -35.99 36.95
CA ARG A 12 8.04 -35.35 35.66
C ARG A 12 6.53 -35.37 35.43
N LYS A 13 5.97 -34.26 34.96
CA LYS A 13 4.53 -34.16 34.69
C LYS A 13 4.15 -35.20 33.66
N ASP A 14 3.05 -35.90 33.89
CA ASP A 14 2.54 -36.93 32.97
C ASP A 14 3.53 -38.09 32.73
N ALA A 15 4.50 -38.31 33.64
CA ALA A 15 5.50 -39.39 33.54
C ALA A 15 4.88 -40.78 33.35
N ILE A 16 3.66 -40.99 33.84
CA ILE A 16 2.90 -42.23 33.69
C ILE A 16 2.60 -42.59 32.22
N LEU A 17 2.69 -41.61 31.32
CA LEU A 17 2.42 -41.73 29.88
C LEU A 17 3.71 -41.86 29.05
N GLU A 18 4.88 -41.67 29.66
CA GLU A 18 6.18 -41.86 28.99
C GLU A 18 6.52 -43.36 28.87
N ASN A 19 7.71 -43.68 28.34
CA ASN A 19 8.09 -45.07 28.01
C ASN A 19 7.88 -46.02 29.21
N PRO A 20 6.93 -46.97 29.12
CA PRO A 20 6.47 -47.75 30.28
C PRO A 20 7.58 -48.62 30.88
N SER A 21 8.61 -48.95 30.10
CA SER A 21 9.78 -49.68 30.57
C SER A 21 10.66 -48.84 31.52
N VAL A 22 10.85 -47.56 31.21
CA VAL A 22 11.66 -46.63 32.01
C VAL A 22 10.94 -46.23 33.30
N VAL A 23 9.62 -46.05 33.20
CA VAL A 23 8.76 -45.76 34.36
C VAL A 23 8.70 -46.96 35.30
N ALA A 24 8.59 -48.18 34.76
CA ALA A 24 8.65 -49.41 35.56
C ALA A 24 10.01 -49.54 36.28
N GLU A 25 11.13 -49.30 35.58
CA GLU A 25 12.46 -49.30 36.21
C GLU A 25 12.57 -48.22 37.30
N ALA A 26 11.93 -47.06 37.12
CA ALA A 26 11.95 -45.97 38.09
C ALA A 26 11.11 -46.27 39.34
N ILE A 27 9.94 -46.89 39.15
CA ILE A 27 9.11 -47.39 40.25
C ILE A 27 9.87 -48.46 41.03
N GLU A 28 10.50 -49.42 40.35
CA GLU A 28 11.28 -50.49 41.00
C GLU A 28 12.46 -49.93 41.80
N VAL A 29 13.20 -48.96 41.26
CA VAL A 29 14.34 -48.34 41.96
C VAL A 29 13.89 -47.57 43.20
N VAL A 30 12.77 -46.85 43.15
CA VAL A 30 12.23 -46.10 44.30
C VAL A 30 11.63 -47.02 45.35
N GLN A 31 10.96 -48.12 44.95
CA GLN A 31 10.42 -49.13 45.86
C GLN A 31 11.52 -49.95 46.55
N ASN A 32 12.54 -50.40 45.79
CA ASN A 32 13.62 -51.23 46.32
C ASN A 32 14.52 -50.47 47.30
N THR A 33 14.65 -49.16 47.14
CA THR A 33 15.42 -48.32 48.08
C THR A 33 14.66 -47.99 49.36
N GLU A 34 13.34 -48.23 49.44
CA GLU A 34 12.59 -48.19 50.70
C GLU A 34 12.72 -49.49 51.51
N THR A 35 12.90 -50.63 50.84
CA THR A 35 13.01 -51.94 51.50
C THR A 35 14.38 -52.21 52.14
N ASP A 36 15.44 -51.53 51.70
CA ASP A 36 16.81 -51.76 52.19
C ASP A 36 17.13 -51.08 53.54
N HIS A 37 16.23 -50.26 54.09
CA HIS A 37 16.42 -49.63 55.40
C HIS A 37 15.87 -50.44 56.60
N GLY A 38 15.46 -51.69 56.37
CA GLY A 38 14.92 -52.57 57.41
C GLY A 38 15.93 -53.17 58.41
N ASN A 39 17.24 -52.90 58.33
CA ASN A 39 18.20 -53.58 59.21
C ASN A 39 19.44 -52.76 59.62
N SER A 40 19.24 -51.60 60.26
CA SER A 40 20.19 -51.10 61.28
C SER A 40 19.52 -50.02 62.12
N GLY A 41 19.34 -50.29 63.42
CA GLY A 41 18.73 -49.35 64.35
C GLY A 41 19.63 -48.15 64.66
N ALA A 42 19.06 -46.95 64.55
CA ALA A 42 19.21 -45.83 65.49
C ALA A 42 18.22 -44.73 65.08
N ALA A 43 17.54 -44.16 66.07
CA ALA A 43 16.53 -43.13 65.90
C ALA A 43 17.08 -41.85 65.24
N SER A 44 16.35 -41.34 64.24
CA SER A 44 16.26 -39.90 63.98
C SER A 44 14.86 -39.56 63.49
N GLU A 45 14.07 -38.94 64.36
CA GLU A 45 12.82 -38.27 64.04
C GLU A 45 13.09 -37.11 63.07
N THR A 46 12.84 -37.35 61.79
CA THR A 46 12.42 -36.33 60.83
C THR A 46 11.53 -37.04 59.85
N SER A 47 10.31 -36.52 59.70
CA SER A 47 9.27 -36.99 58.79
C SER A 47 9.80 -37.14 57.36
N LYS A 48 10.28 -38.34 57.02
CA LYS A 48 10.25 -38.84 55.64
C LYS A 48 8.90 -39.48 55.48
N GLU A 49 7.93 -38.71 54.98
CA GLU A 49 6.74 -39.30 54.37
C GLU A 49 7.24 -40.35 53.39
N SER A 50 6.77 -41.58 53.53
CA SER A 50 7.00 -42.63 52.55
C SER A 50 6.50 -42.11 51.21
N GLU A 51 7.43 -41.72 50.34
CA GLU A 51 7.12 -41.16 49.03
C GLU A 51 6.72 -42.33 48.12
N ASN A 52 5.48 -42.80 48.32
CA ASN A 52 4.90 -43.87 47.54
C ASN A 52 4.90 -43.44 46.06
N PRO A 53 5.56 -44.18 45.16
CA PRO A 53 5.66 -43.80 43.76
C PRO A 53 4.29 -43.69 43.08
N ALA A 54 3.27 -44.41 43.60
CA ALA A 54 1.90 -44.27 43.12
C ALA A 54 1.31 -42.89 43.42
N ASP A 55 1.53 -42.36 44.63
CA ASP A 55 1.01 -41.03 45.02
C ASP A 55 1.75 -39.92 44.27
N ILE A 56 3.07 -40.09 44.06
CA ILE A 56 3.87 -39.18 43.22
C ILE A 56 3.38 -39.16 41.76
N LEU A 57 3.10 -40.34 41.20
CA LEU A 57 2.62 -40.45 39.82
C LEU A 57 1.21 -39.87 39.67
N VAL A 58 0.33 -40.11 40.64
CA VAL A 58 -1.04 -39.54 40.65
C VAL A 58 -1.00 -38.02 40.76
N ASP A 59 -0.17 -37.47 41.65
CA ASP A 59 -0.01 -36.01 41.78
C ASP A 59 0.66 -35.36 40.56
N SER A 60 1.46 -36.13 39.82
CA SER A 60 2.11 -35.69 38.57
C SER A 60 1.21 -35.78 37.33
N TYR A 61 0.13 -36.57 37.38
CA TYR A 61 -0.76 -36.85 36.25
C TYR A 61 -1.79 -35.73 36.07
N LYS A 62 -1.79 -35.14 34.88
CA LYS A 62 -2.75 -34.10 34.47
C LYS A 62 -3.66 -34.55 33.35
N GLY A 63 -3.23 -35.52 32.53
CA GLY A 63 -4.08 -36.29 31.60
C GLY A 63 -4.83 -35.45 30.56
N ALA A 64 -4.35 -34.24 30.27
CA ALA A 64 -5.07 -33.28 29.44
C ALA A 64 -5.13 -33.71 27.96
N ILE A 65 -4.10 -34.41 27.49
CA ILE A 65 -3.99 -34.87 26.10
C ILE A 65 -4.94 -36.06 25.87
N GLU A 66 -4.98 -36.99 26.81
CA GLU A 66 -5.85 -38.17 26.81
C GLU A 66 -7.31 -37.76 26.90
N PHE A 67 -7.62 -36.76 27.74
CA PHE A 67 -8.97 -36.20 27.83
C PHE A 67 -9.40 -35.54 26.50
N LEU A 68 -8.49 -34.83 25.83
CA LEU A 68 -8.74 -34.27 24.50
C LEU A 68 -8.96 -35.37 23.44
N PHE A 69 -8.19 -36.46 23.49
CA PHE A 69 -8.37 -37.61 22.59
C PHE A 69 -9.70 -38.33 22.83
N GLU A 70 -10.10 -38.51 24.08
CA GLU A 70 -11.36 -39.18 24.43
C GLU A 70 -12.56 -38.30 24.05
N ILE A 71 -12.52 -36.99 24.34
CA ILE A 71 -13.52 -36.04 23.83
C ILE A 71 -13.58 -36.07 22.31
N GLY A 72 -12.44 -36.13 21.63
CA GLY A 72 -12.41 -36.23 20.18
C GLY A 72 -13.08 -37.49 19.66
N THR A 73 -12.80 -38.62 20.31
CA THR A 73 -13.45 -39.89 20.02
C THR A 73 -14.96 -39.80 20.24
N TRP A 74 -15.40 -39.15 21.33
CA TRP A 74 -16.82 -38.94 21.61
C TRP A 74 -17.50 -38.06 20.56
N LEU A 75 -16.83 -36.99 20.13
CA LEU A 75 -17.35 -36.08 19.11
C LEU A 75 -17.47 -36.76 17.74
N THR A 76 -16.60 -37.72 17.40
CA THR A 76 -16.73 -38.52 16.17
C THR A 76 -17.94 -39.47 16.17
N TYR A 77 -18.54 -39.78 17.32
CA TYR A 77 -19.81 -40.53 17.37
C TYR A 77 -21.04 -39.64 17.10
N THR A 78 -20.89 -38.31 17.19
CA THR A 78 -21.98 -37.34 16.98
C THR A 78 -21.97 -36.66 15.61
N ASP A 79 -20.80 -36.51 14.97
CA ASP A 79 -20.64 -35.95 13.62
C ASP A 79 -20.15 -37.04 12.64
N ASP A 80 -20.69 -37.09 11.42
CA ASP A 80 -20.35 -38.13 10.42
C ASP A 80 -18.94 -37.96 9.81
N ASP A 81 -18.26 -36.83 10.04
CA ASP A 81 -16.95 -36.52 9.48
C ASP A 81 -15.87 -36.33 10.57
N ALA A 82 -15.02 -37.35 10.73
CA ALA A 82 -13.90 -37.34 11.67
C ALA A 82 -12.90 -36.19 11.42
N GLN A 83 -12.79 -35.70 10.19
CA GLN A 83 -11.91 -34.59 9.86
C GLN A 83 -12.46 -33.26 10.41
N SER A 84 -13.77 -33.06 10.35
CA SER A 84 -14.45 -31.89 10.91
C SER A 84 -14.32 -31.84 12.44
N THR A 85 -14.50 -32.97 13.13
CA THR A 85 -14.27 -33.07 14.58
C THR A 85 -12.84 -32.72 14.97
N ARG A 86 -11.85 -33.25 14.24
CA ARG A 86 -10.44 -32.94 14.47
C ARG A 86 -10.15 -31.44 14.28
N ASN A 87 -10.71 -30.83 13.23
CA ASN A 87 -10.57 -29.40 12.96
C ASN A 87 -11.14 -28.52 14.09
N ILE A 88 -12.25 -28.94 14.70
CA ILE A 88 -12.87 -28.23 15.84
C ILE A 88 -11.97 -28.30 17.06
N ILE A 89 -11.49 -29.50 17.42
CA ILE A 89 -10.60 -29.69 18.58
C ILE A 89 -9.31 -28.89 18.38
N GLU A 90 -8.69 -28.99 17.20
CA GLU A 90 -7.51 -28.20 16.87
C GLU A 90 -7.80 -26.70 17.02
N SER A 91 -8.93 -26.20 16.52
CA SER A 91 -9.28 -24.77 16.67
C SER A 91 -9.39 -24.34 18.12
N VAL A 92 -10.09 -25.12 18.95
CA VAL A 92 -10.29 -24.83 20.38
C VAL A 92 -8.96 -24.84 21.12
N VAL A 93 -8.09 -25.80 20.83
CA VAL A 93 -6.75 -25.88 21.43
C VAL A 93 -5.93 -24.65 21.04
N MET A 94 -5.90 -24.28 19.76
CA MET A 94 -5.16 -23.11 19.28
C MET A 94 -5.68 -21.81 19.90
N GLU A 95 -7.00 -21.63 19.98
CA GLU A 95 -7.62 -20.45 20.61
C GLU A 95 -7.30 -20.39 22.11
N THR A 96 -7.35 -21.53 22.80
CA THR A 96 -6.99 -21.63 24.21
C THR A 96 -5.52 -21.26 24.45
N ILE A 97 -4.63 -21.65 23.54
CA ILE A 97 -3.21 -21.27 23.58
C ILE A 97 -3.07 -19.75 23.37
N LEU A 98 -3.75 -19.16 22.38
CA LEU A 98 -3.69 -17.72 22.11
C LEU A 98 -4.17 -16.87 23.29
N GLN A 99 -5.17 -17.35 24.03
CA GLN A 99 -5.74 -16.64 25.18
C GLN A 99 -4.91 -16.80 26.46
N ASN A 100 -4.31 -17.98 26.68
CA ASN A 100 -3.65 -18.34 27.94
C ASN A 100 -2.12 -18.46 27.84
N TYR A 101 -1.52 -17.96 26.76
CA TYR A 101 -0.08 -18.04 26.55
C TYR A 101 0.71 -17.37 27.68
N ASP A 102 1.64 -18.13 28.29
CA ASP A 102 2.50 -17.66 29.39
C ASP A 102 3.97 -17.76 28.99
N ARG A 103 4.57 -16.60 28.72
CA ARG A 103 5.98 -16.45 28.35
C ARG A 103 6.95 -17.10 29.34
N ASN A 104 6.66 -17.03 30.64
CA ASN A 104 7.59 -17.52 31.67
C ASN A 104 7.65 -19.05 31.70
N LYS A 105 6.58 -19.72 31.28
CA LYS A 105 6.56 -21.18 31.14
C LYS A 105 7.30 -21.62 29.89
N ALA A 106 7.17 -20.90 28.78
CA ALA A 106 7.89 -21.19 27.54
C ALA A 106 9.42 -21.08 27.71
N ILE A 107 9.90 -20.09 28.48
CA ILE A 107 11.34 -19.91 28.78
C ILE A 107 11.93 -21.12 29.52
N LYS A 108 11.17 -21.75 30.44
CA LYS A 108 11.64 -22.92 31.18
C LYS A 108 11.85 -24.15 30.29
N CYS A 109 11.24 -24.19 29.11
CA CYS A 109 11.43 -25.28 28.15
C CYS A 109 12.70 -25.09 27.30
N LEU A 110 13.28 -23.88 27.25
CA LEU A 110 14.39 -23.50 26.37
C LEU A 110 15.77 -23.56 27.08
N THR A 111 15.91 -24.35 28.13
CA THR A 111 17.17 -24.52 28.87
C THR A 111 18.18 -25.36 28.08
N GLU A 112 19.48 -25.06 28.24
CA GLU A 112 20.60 -25.70 27.50
C GLU A 112 20.60 -27.24 27.52
N GLU A 113 20.03 -27.87 28.55
CA GLU A 113 19.93 -29.34 28.67
C GLU A 113 18.90 -30.00 27.72
N ASN A 114 17.94 -29.25 27.17
CA ASN A 114 16.81 -29.79 26.39
C ASN A 114 16.74 -29.23 24.96
N VAL A 115 17.82 -28.62 24.46
CA VAL A 115 17.79 -27.91 23.16
C VAL A 115 17.58 -28.88 22.00
N ASP A 116 18.19 -30.06 22.03
CA ASP A 116 18.06 -31.07 20.95
C ASP A 116 16.63 -31.60 20.85
N ASP A 117 16.04 -32.03 21.98
CA ASP A 117 14.63 -32.42 22.06
C ASP A 117 13.71 -31.28 21.60
N THR A 118 14.06 -30.03 21.96
CA THR A 118 13.30 -28.84 21.57
C THR A 118 13.29 -28.62 20.07
N MET A 119 14.44 -28.79 19.41
CA MET A 119 14.54 -28.65 17.96
C MET A 119 13.79 -29.75 17.22
N GLU A 120 13.78 -30.97 17.78
CA GLU A 120 13.06 -32.09 17.17
C GLU A 120 11.56 -31.83 17.13
N TRP A 121 10.89 -31.56 18.25
CA TRP A 121 9.44 -31.31 18.21
C TRP A 121 9.07 -29.98 17.53
N LEU A 122 9.96 -28.97 17.59
CA LEU A 122 9.75 -27.71 16.88
C LEU A 122 9.75 -27.90 15.37
N SER A 123 10.63 -28.77 14.85
CA SER A 123 10.67 -29.07 13.40
C SER A 123 9.35 -29.67 12.89
N HIS A 124 8.76 -30.59 13.67
CA HIS A 124 7.45 -31.19 13.39
C HIS A 124 6.31 -30.16 13.49
N LEU A 125 6.42 -29.24 14.45
CA LEU A 125 5.43 -28.17 14.62
C LEU A 125 5.44 -27.20 13.42
N ILE A 126 6.61 -26.88 12.89
CA ILE A 126 6.77 -25.99 11.72
C ILE A 126 6.19 -26.61 10.43
N GLU A 127 6.15 -27.94 10.30
CA GLU A 127 5.54 -28.60 9.14
C GLU A 127 4.03 -28.34 9.03
N SER A 128 3.35 -28.19 10.17
CA SER A 128 1.91 -27.92 10.19
C SER A 128 1.60 -26.44 9.93
N ALA A 129 0.83 -26.17 8.87
CA ALA A 129 0.39 -24.81 8.51
C ALA A 129 -0.43 -24.13 9.61
N ARG A 130 -1.26 -24.90 10.33
CA ARG A 130 -2.13 -24.37 11.40
C ARG A 130 -1.31 -23.88 12.59
N TRP A 131 -0.29 -24.63 12.96
CA TRP A 131 0.64 -24.24 14.02
C TRP A 131 1.47 -23.02 13.63
N ARG A 132 1.94 -22.93 12.38
CA ARG A 132 2.61 -21.72 11.87
C ARG A 132 1.71 -20.48 12.00
N GLN A 133 0.44 -20.59 11.59
CA GLN A 133 -0.52 -19.50 11.74
C GLN A 133 -0.70 -19.08 13.20
N THR A 134 -0.85 -20.03 14.13
CA THR A 134 -0.95 -19.73 15.56
C THR A 134 0.33 -19.07 16.11
N ILE A 135 1.52 -19.48 15.65
CA ILE A 135 2.79 -18.82 15.99
C ILE A 135 2.81 -17.37 15.48
N TYR A 136 2.34 -17.12 14.26
CA TYR A 136 2.27 -15.77 13.70
C TYR A 136 1.29 -14.89 14.48
N GLU A 137 0.11 -15.41 14.84
CA GLU A 137 -0.87 -14.71 15.67
C GLU A 137 -0.32 -14.42 17.08
N LEU A 138 0.41 -15.36 17.68
CA LEU A 138 1.12 -15.15 18.95
C LEU A 138 2.18 -14.04 18.83
N ALA A 139 2.89 -13.97 17.71
CA ALA A 139 3.93 -12.98 17.45
C ALA A 139 3.39 -11.57 17.17
N GLN A 140 2.15 -11.46 16.70
CA GLN A 140 1.48 -10.17 16.51
C GLN A 140 0.95 -9.58 17.83
N GLN A 141 0.81 -10.38 18.89
CA GLN A 141 0.39 -9.88 20.19
C GLN A 141 1.53 -9.07 20.85
N PRO A 142 1.31 -7.78 21.21
CA PRO A 142 2.36 -6.93 21.78
C PRO A 142 2.87 -7.41 23.16
N ARG A 143 2.16 -8.35 23.80
CA ARG A 143 2.61 -8.97 25.06
C ARG A 143 3.80 -9.92 24.87
N ASN A 144 4.07 -10.37 23.64
CA ASN A 144 4.99 -11.45 23.32
C ASN A 144 6.25 -11.01 22.54
N GLU A 145 6.50 -9.70 22.43
CA GLU A 145 7.61 -9.14 21.62
C GLU A 145 9.00 -9.68 22.04
N ASP A 146 9.24 -9.83 23.34
CA ASP A 146 10.51 -10.33 23.89
C ASP A 146 10.50 -11.84 24.19
N CYS A 147 9.64 -12.63 23.53
CA CYS A 147 9.53 -14.05 23.86
C CYS A 147 10.70 -14.88 23.27
N PRO A 148 11.53 -15.56 24.09
CA PRO A 148 12.65 -16.37 23.59
C PRO A 148 12.21 -17.56 22.73
N PHE A 149 10.98 -18.04 22.93
CA PHE A 149 10.42 -19.10 22.08
C PHE A 149 10.17 -18.60 20.66
N LEU A 150 9.62 -17.39 20.51
CA LEU A 150 9.36 -16.81 19.20
C LEU A 150 10.67 -16.41 18.50
N SER A 151 11.66 -15.89 19.25
CA SER A 151 12.97 -15.56 18.67
C SER A 151 13.76 -16.80 18.19
N LEU A 152 13.50 -17.99 18.76
CA LEU A 152 14.06 -19.25 18.28
C LEU A 152 13.26 -19.83 17.09
N THR A 153 11.93 -19.74 17.15
CA THR A 153 11.03 -20.35 16.18
C THR A 153 11.07 -19.62 14.83
N MET A 154 11.12 -18.28 14.83
CA MET A 154 11.09 -17.50 13.60
C MET A 154 12.26 -17.79 12.66
N PRO A 155 13.53 -17.87 13.13
CA PRO A 155 14.65 -18.32 12.29
C PRO A 155 14.45 -19.73 11.73
N CYS A 156 13.92 -20.67 12.53
CA CYS A 156 13.68 -22.04 12.09
C CYS A 156 12.66 -22.12 10.94
N ILE A 157 11.62 -21.28 10.97
CA ILE A 157 10.67 -21.13 9.86
C ILE A 157 11.37 -20.51 8.65
N ALA A 158 12.20 -19.48 8.86
CA ALA A 158 12.92 -18.75 7.81
C ALA A 158 14.05 -19.55 7.12
N VAL A 159 14.39 -20.75 7.60
CA VAL A 159 15.30 -21.68 6.89
C VAL A 159 14.61 -22.28 5.66
N LYS A 160 13.28 -22.50 5.71
CA LYS A 160 12.52 -23.06 4.59
C LYS A 160 12.11 -21.93 3.65
N GLU A 161 12.73 -21.85 2.47
CA GLU A 161 12.51 -20.75 1.50
C GLU A 161 11.04 -20.62 1.07
N GLU A 162 10.30 -21.73 1.00
CA GLU A 162 8.88 -21.77 0.64
C GLU A 162 7.97 -21.05 1.65
N LEU A 163 8.42 -20.91 2.90
CA LEU A 163 7.64 -20.33 4.00
C LEU A 163 7.93 -18.83 4.21
N ILE A 164 8.91 -18.26 3.51
CA ILE A 164 9.24 -16.83 3.61
C ILE A 164 8.03 -15.97 3.25
N GLY A 165 7.20 -16.43 2.29
CA GLY A 165 5.96 -15.76 1.90
C GLY A 165 4.99 -15.51 3.06
N GLU A 166 4.93 -16.42 4.03
CA GLU A 166 4.05 -16.30 5.20
C GLU A 166 4.61 -15.29 6.23
N LEU A 167 5.94 -15.28 6.42
CA LEU A 167 6.65 -14.43 7.38
C LEU A 167 6.58 -12.94 7.04
N ILE A 168 6.34 -12.59 5.78
CA ILE A 168 6.19 -11.21 5.33
C ILE A 168 5.05 -10.49 6.05
N SER A 169 4.02 -11.21 6.46
CA SER A 169 2.86 -10.66 7.18
C SER A 169 3.11 -10.45 8.68
N VAL A 170 4.29 -10.83 9.19
CA VAL A 170 4.59 -10.88 10.63
C VAL A 170 5.62 -9.81 11.01
N PRO A 171 5.22 -8.73 11.70
CA PRO A 171 6.12 -7.63 12.03
C PRO A 171 7.31 -8.03 12.90
N LEU A 172 7.12 -8.97 13.84
CA LEU A 172 8.19 -9.46 14.72
C LEU A 172 9.35 -10.11 13.94
N ALA A 173 9.05 -10.70 12.77
CA ALA A 173 10.08 -11.32 11.92
C ALA A 173 11.08 -10.29 11.38
N TRP A 174 10.67 -9.03 11.24
CA TRP A 174 11.51 -7.95 10.71
C TRP A 174 12.58 -7.45 11.70
N ASN A 175 12.46 -7.81 12.99
CA ASN A 175 13.45 -7.45 14.01
C ASN A 175 14.77 -8.23 13.87
N THR A 176 14.72 -9.41 13.23
CA THR A 176 15.92 -10.22 12.98
C THR A 176 16.46 -9.93 11.59
N LEU A 177 17.68 -9.38 11.52
CA LEU A 177 18.28 -8.93 10.25
C LEU A 177 18.28 -10.02 9.17
N GLU A 178 18.65 -11.26 9.50
CA GLU A 178 18.71 -12.34 8.51
C GLU A 178 17.33 -12.64 7.88
N ILE A 179 16.29 -12.73 8.72
CA ILE A 179 14.91 -12.99 8.28
C ILE A 179 14.40 -11.80 7.47
N PHE A 180 14.66 -10.58 7.96
CA PHE A 180 14.32 -9.35 7.25
C PHE A 180 14.92 -9.30 5.85
N LEU A 181 16.22 -9.61 5.70
CA LEU A 181 16.90 -9.63 4.40
C LEU A 181 16.29 -10.66 3.44
N LYS A 182 15.92 -11.85 3.95
CA LYS A 182 15.23 -12.89 3.17
C LYS A 182 13.84 -12.41 2.72
N CYS A 183 13.05 -11.80 3.61
CA CYS A 183 11.76 -11.21 3.27
C CYS A 183 11.89 -10.09 2.22
N VAL A 184 12.86 -9.20 2.39
CA VAL A 184 13.15 -8.11 1.44
C VAL A 184 13.53 -8.68 0.07
N ALA A 185 14.39 -9.70 0.01
CA ALA A 185 14.76 -10.33 -1.26
C ALA A 185 13.55 -10.99 -1.95
N TYR A 186 12.71 -11.71 -1.19
CA TYR A 186 11.50 -12.35 -1.70
C TYR A 186 10.49 -11.33 -2.24
N ILE A 187 10.39 -10.15 -1.64
CA ILE A 187 9.47 -9.07 -2.06
C ILE A 187 10.04 -8.28 -3.25
N LEU A 188 11.32 -7.89 -3.19
CA LEU A 188 11.93 -7.06 -4.22
C LEU A 188 12.09 -7.80 -5.55
N HIS A 189 12.36 -9.10 -5.53
CA HIS A 189 12.49 -9.88 -6.77
C HIS A 189 11.24 -9.79 -7.67
N PRO A 190 10.02 -10.14 -7.22
CA PRO A 190 8.81 -9.98 -8.02
C PRO A 190 8.49 -8.52 -8.32
N LEU A 191 8.71 -7.56 -7.40
CA LEU A 191 8.44 -6.15 -7.68
C LEU A 191 9.37 -5.54 -8.76
N LEU A 192 10.61 -6.01 -8.86
CA LEU A 192 11.60 -5.55 -9.85
C LEU A 192 11.61 -6.36 -11.14
N SER A 193 11.02 -7.56 -11.13
CA SER A 193 10.88 -8.45 -12.31
C SER A 193 9.49 -8.40 -12.93
N ALA A 194 8.47 -7.99 -12.18
CA ALA A 194 7.19 -7.58 -12.74
C ALA A 194 7.48 -6.52 -13.79
N ASN A 195 7.17 -6.85 -15.05
CA ASN A 195 7.41 -6.01 -16.21
C ASN A 195 7.05 -4.54 -15.92
N THR A 196 7.71 -3.62 -16.61
CA THR A 196 7.43 -2.18 -16.68
C THR A 196 5.94 -1.81 -16.88
N GLU A 197 5.08 -2.78 -17.21
CA GLU A 197 3.63 -2.66 -17.40
C GLU A 197 2.79 -2.92 -16.12
N LEU A 198 3.38 -3.52 -15.07
CA LEU A 198 2.69 -3.89 -13.81
C LEU A 198 2.95 -2.88 -12.69
N MET A 199 4.19 -2.37 -12.62
CA MET A 199 4.55 -1.17 -11.85
C MET A 199 4.39 0.04 -12.74
N ASP A 200 3.16 0.19 -13.24
CA ASP A 200 2.79 1.19 -14.24
C ASP A 200 3.23 2.58 -13.78
N ASP A 201 3.79 3.39 -14.69
CA ASP A 201 4.12 4.81 -14.41
C ASP A 201 2.90 5.53 -13.80
N ASP A 202 1.72 4.98 -14.07
CA ASP A 202 0.41 5.36 -13.58
C ASP A 202 0.26 5.32 -12.06
N LEU A 203 0.75 4.28 -11.37
CA LEU A 203 0.66 4.19 -9.90
C LEU A 203 1.56 5.23 -9.24
N PHE A 204 2.79 5.35 -9.74
CA PHE A 204 3.73 6.33 -9.23
C PHE A 204 3.23 7.75 -9.46
N LEU A 205 2.76 8.07 -10.67
CA LEU A 205 2.28 9.42 -10.93
C LEU A 205 0.98 9.71 -10.20
N HIS A 206 0.10 8.72 -10.02
CA HIS A 206 -1.08 8.85 -9.15
C HIS A 206 -0.65 9.26 -7.74
N ASP A 207 0.26 8.51 -7.11
CA ASP A 207 0.74 8.80 -5.76
C ASP A 207 1.30 10.21 -5.65
N VAL A 208 2.21 10.59 -6.55
CA VAL A 208 2.82 11.93 -6.55
C VAL A 208 1.80 13.02 -6.81
N ALA A 209 0.85 12.78 -7.72
CA ALA A 209 -0.20 13.73 -8.07
C ALA A 209 -1.14 14.03 -6.89
N PHE A 210 -1.26 13.14 -5.90
CA PHE A 210 -2.12 13.30 -4.73
C PHE A 210 -1.37 13.47 -3.41
N LEU A 211 -0.03 13.54 -3.42
CA LEU A 211 0.74 13.96 -2.25
C LEU A 211 0.20 15.31 -1.72
N LYS A 212 0.15 15.43 -0.39
CA LYS A 212 -0.28 16.65 0.32
C LYS A 212 0.81 17.08 1.29
N SER A 213 1.03 18.40 1.40
CA SER A 213 1.79 18.98 2.51
C SER A 213 0.88 19.18 3.72
N ALA A 214 1.45 19.18 4.92
CA ALA A 214 0.74 19.43 6.18
C ALA A 214 0.05 20.82 6.25
N SER A 215 0.39 21.76 5.37
CA SER A 215 -0.05 23.17 5.43
C SER A 215 -1.45 23.47 4.87
N MET A 216 -2.22 22.48 4.43
CA MET A 216 -3.63 22.70 4.08
C MET A 216 -4.45 22.91 5.35
N SER A 217 -4.94 24.14 5.52
CA SER A 217 -5.69 24.65 6.68
C SER A 217 -6.56 23.63 7.43
N SER A 218 -6.52 23.73 8.76
CA SER A 218 -7.21 22.91 9.75
C SER A 218 -8.73 22.74 9.54
N THR A 219 -9.38 23.65 8.81
CA THR A 219 -10.81 23.54 8.47
C THR A 219 -11.07 22.60 7.30
N GLN A 220 -10.15 22.48 6.34
CA GLN A 220 -10.21 21.47 5.27
C GLN A 220 -9.74 20.09 5.76
N GLN A 221 -8.81 20.06 6.73
CA GLN A 221 -8.35 18.80 7.34
C GLN A 221 -9.47 18.01 8.01
N GLN A 222 -10.48 18.63 8.64
CA GLN A 222 -11.53 17.87 9.35
C GLN A 222 -12.55 17.18 8.43
N LEU A 223 -12.95 17.82 7.32
CA LEU A 223 -13.80 17.18 6.31
C LEU A 223 -13.04 16.14 5.47
N LEU A 224 -11.74 16.36 5.23
CA LEU A 224 -10.90 15.44 4.46
C LEU A 224 -10.36 14.27 5.29
N GLN A 225 -10.09 14.42 6.59
CA GLN A 225 -9.59 13.33 7.45
C GLN A 225 -10.65 12.25 7.69
N GLN A 226 -11.94 12.60 7.76
CA GLN A 226 -13.01 11.60 7.89
C GLN A 226 -13.17 10.73 6.63
N GLN A 227 -12.83 11.24 5.44
CA GLN A 227 -12.80 10.45 4.20
C GLN A 227 -11.44 9.76 3.95
N GLN A 228 -10.33 10.32 4.43
CA GLN A 228 -8.99 9.79 4.21
C GLN A 228 -8.59 8.57 5.04
N GLN A 229 -9.32 8.22 6.12
CA GLN A 229 -9.13 6.92 6.76
C GLN A 229 -9.52 5.75 5.84
N GLN A 230 -10.23 6.02 4.74
CA GLN A 230 -10.51 5.04 3.68
C GLN A 230 -9.56 5.16 2.48
N ASP A 231 -8.96 6.30 2.18
CA ASP A 231 -8.14 6.45 0.95
C ASP A 231 -6.65 6.15 1.17
N THR A 232 -6.34 4.87 1.27
CA THR A 232 -5.00 4.38 0.93
C THR A 232 -4.82 4.40 -0.59
N VAL A 233 -3.58 4.53 -1.06
CA VAL A 233 -3.15 4.20 -2.46
C VAL A 233 -3.77 2.88 -2.91
N PHE A 234 -3.94 1.97 -1.95
CA PHE A 234 -4.60 0.69 -2.10
C PHE A 234 -6.08 0.77 -2.49
N ASN A 235 -6.89 1.72 -2.00
CA ASN A 235 -8.33 1.72 -2.26
C ASN A 235 -8.72 2.17 -3.68
N HIS A 236 -7.92 3.02 -4.31
CA HIS A 236 -8.11 3.37 -5.74
C HIS A 236 -7.54 2.29 -6.67
N CYS A 237 -6.42 1.66 -6.31
CA CYS A 237 -5.86 0.52 -7.07
C CYS A 237 -6.57 -0.82 -6.81
N LEU A 238 -7.39 -0.91 -5.76
CA LEU A 238 -8.31 -2.04 -5.50
C LEU A 238 -9.48 -2.12 -6.49
N LEU A 239 -9.60 -1.17 -7.42
CA LEU A 239 -10.59 -1.21 -8.50
C LEU A 239 -10.16 -2.14 -9.66
N ASP A 240 -8.91 -2.63 -9.65
CA ASP A 240 -8.36 -3.58 -10.63
C ASP A 240 -8.43 -5.06 -10.16
N VAL A 241 -9.07 -5.33 -9.02
CA VAL A 241 -8.90 -6.60 -8.27
C VAL A 241 -9.75 -7.77 -8.77
N GLU A 242 -10.52 -7.61 -9.85
CA GLU A 242 -11.36 -8.69 -10.39
C GLU A 242 -10.97 -9.18 -11.79
N ALA A 243 -10.05 -8.50 -12.49
CA ALA A 243 -9.73 -8.82 -13.89
C ALA A 243 -8.38 -9.51 -14.13
N ASP A 244 -7.41 -9.42 -13.20
CA ASP A 244 -6.08 -10.02 -13.37
C ASP A 244 -5.47 -10.52 -12.04
N PRO A 245 -5.34 -11.85 -11.83
CA PRO A 245 -4.84 -12.43 -10.59
C PRO A 245 -3.37 -12.07 -10.31
N ASP A 246 -2.57 -11.82 -11.35
CA ASP A 246 -1.15 -11.51 -11.20
C ASP A 246 -0.95 -10.07 -10.70
N LYS A 247 -1.75 -9.12 -11.20
CA LYS A 247 -1.81 -7.74 -10.67
C LYS A 247 -2.19 -7.72 -9.18
N LYS A 248 -3.23 -8.48 -8.80
CA LYS A 248 -3.68 -8.57 -7.41
C LYS A 248 -2.56 -9.05 -6.48
N ARG A 249 -1.81 -10.07 -6.90
CA ARG A 249 -0.66 -10.59 -6.16
C ARG A 249 0.44 -9.53 -6.00
N ILE A 250 0.76 -8.80 -7.06
CA ILE A 250 1.79 -7.75 -7.03
C ILE A 250 1.40 -6.61 -6.10
N TYR A 251 0.14 -6.15 -6.12
CA TYR A 251 -0.33 -5.12 -5.18
C TYR A 251 -0.26 -5.61 -3.73
N GLN A 252 -0.63 -6.86 -3.46
CA GLN A 252 -0.46 -7.43 -2.12
C GLN A 252 1.01 -7.42 -1.70
N ILE A 253 1.94 -7.82 -2.56
CA ILE A 253 3.38 -7.79 -2.28
C ILE A 253 3.85 -6.35 -2.04
N LEU A 254 3.39 -5.38 -2.85
CA LEU A 254 3.70 -3.96 -2.68
C LEU A 254 3.21 -3.42 -1.34
N ARG A 255 2.04 -3.88 -0.87
CA ARG A 255 1.52 -3.51 0.45
C ARG A 255 2.46 -3.90 1.56
N HIS A 256 2.87 -5.17 1.55
CA HIS A 256 3.78 -5.68 2.56
C HIS A 256 5.16 -5.01 2.47
N PHE A 257 5.64 -4.70 1.26
CA PHE A 257 6.85 -3.90 1.06
C PHE A 257 6.78 -2.55 1.79
N LEU A 258 5.68 -1.80 1.58
CA LEU A 258 5.47 -0.49 2.20
C LEU A 258 5.30 -0.59 3.72
N GLU A 259 4.57 -1.61 4.21
CA GLU A 259 4.41 -1.87 5.64
C GLU A 259 5.74 -2.19 6.32
N MET A 260 6.55 -3.07 5.73
CA MET A 260 7.86 -3.48 6.22
C MET A 260 8.87 -2.33 6.19
N GLY A 261 8.93 -1.58 5.09
CA GLY A 261 9.82 -0.43 4.95
C GLY A 261 9.46 0.73 5.88
N CYS A 262 8.17 0.90 6.20
CA CYS A 262 7.71 1.89 7.16
C CYS A 262 7.43 1.29 8.56
N HIS A 263 8.06 0.17 8.92
CA HIS A 263 7.91 -0.42 10.25
C HIS A 263 8.72 0.35 11.29
N SER A 264 10.05 0.45 11.10
CA SER A 264 10.96 1.20 11.96
C SER A 264 11.89 2.10 11.13
N GLU A 265 12.57 3.04 11.77
CA GLU A 265 13.55 3.90 11.11
C GLU A 265 14.72 3.09 10.51
N GLN A 266 15.10 1.99 11.19
CA GLN A 266 16.19 1.12 10.77
C GLN A 266 15.82 0.31 9.54
N THR A 267 14.61 -0.27 9.50
CA THR A 267 14.15 -1.03 8.33
C THR A 267 14.03 -0.13 7.10
N TYR A 268 13.52 1.09 7.29
CA TYR A 268 13.44 2.11 6.25
C TYR A 268 14.83 2.41 5.65
N LEU A 269 15.82 2.69 6.51
CA LEU A 269 17.18 3.01 6.08
C LEU A 269 17.82 1.85 5.30
N ILE A 270 17.67 0.61 5.78
CA ILE A 270 18.24 -0.56 5.12
C ILE A 270 17.61 -0.74 3.73
N ILE A 271 16.28 -0.71 3.61
CA ILE A 271 15.60 -0.85 2.32
C ILE A 271 15.98 0.27 1.36
N GLN A 272 15.98 1.54 1.82
CA GLN A 272 16.38 2.66 0.97
C GLN A 272 17.85 2.54 0.52
N SER A 273 18.75 2.07 1.38
CA SER A 273 20.14 1.84 1.00
C SER A 273 20.30 0.75 -0.07
N MET A 274 19.51 -0.32 0.01
CA MET A 274 19.48 -1.38 -1.00
C MET A 274 18.93 -0.87 -2.33
N LEU A 275 17.81 -0.14 -2.29
CA LEU A 275 17.24 0.49 -3.47
C LEU A 275 18.25 1.44 -4.11
N GLN A 276 18.98 2.23 -3.33
CA GLN A 276 20.00 3.13 -3.87
C GLN A 276 21.16 2.38 -4.56
N CYS A 277 21.54 1.21 -4.06
CA CYS A 277 22.50 0.33 -4.74
C CYS A 277 21.93 -0.22 -6.06
N LEU A 278 20.66 -0.65 -6.04
CA LEU A 278 19.98 -1.16 -7.23
C LEU A 278 19.78 -0.07 -8.30
N ILE A 279 19.47 1.17 -7.91
CA ILE A 279 19.34 2.34 -8.80
C ILE A 279 20.64 2.63 -9.56
N ARG A 280 21.80 2.31 -8.96
CA ARG A 280 23.12 2.48 -9.60
C ARG A 280 23.44 1.37 -10.60
N GLN A 281 22.98 0.14 -10.32
CA GLN A 281 23.31 -1.05 -11.10
C GLN A 281 22.32 -1.31 -12.25
N ARG A 282 21.07 -0.88 -12.09
CA ARG A 282 20.01 -1.11 -13.07
C ARG A 282 19.83 0.10 -13.99
N ASN A 283 19.42 -0.18 -15.22
CA ASN A 283 19.10 0.84 -16.22
C ASN A 283 17.62 1.25 -16.22
N ASP A 284 16.79 0.67 -15.35
CA ASP A 284 15.36 0.95 -15.25
C ASP A 284 15.03 1.93 -14.11
N ASN A 285 13.78 2.43 -14.10
CA ASN A 285 13.29 3.35 -13.06
C ASN A 285 12.55 2.65 -11.92
N ALA A 286 12.31 1.33 -12.00
CA ALA A 286 11.51 0.59 -11.03
C ALA A 286 12.00 0.76 -9.58
N ALA A 287 13.32 0.64 -9.37
CA ALA A 287 13.90 0.83 -8.04
C ALA A 287 13.77 2.28 -7.53
N ARG A 288 13.80 3.29 -8.43
CA ARG A 288 13.53 4.70 -8.06
C ARG A 288 12.06 4.89 -7.67
N HIS A 289 11.14 4.29 -8.44
CA HIS A 289 9.70 4.36 -8.14
C HIS A 289 9.39 3.74 -6.77
N LEU A 290 9.96 2.57 -6.46
CA LEU A 290 9.79 1.94 -5.15
C LEU A 290 10.35 2.81 -4.00
N SER A 291 11.51 3.44 -4.22
CA SER A 291 12.11 4.35 -3.23
C SER A 291 11.19 5.53 -2.93
N TRP A 292 10.59 6.13 -3.96
CA TRP A 292 9.65 7.24 -3.81
C TRP A 292 8.29 6.83 -3.25
N LEU A 293 7.76 5.66 -3.62
CA LEU A 293 6.53 5.13 -3.02
C LEU A 293 6.72 4.92 -1.51
N LEU A 294 7.90 4.44 -1.11
CA LEU A 294 8.22 4.28 0.31
C LEU A 294 8.33 5.64 1.04
N GLU A 295 8.90 6.66 0.41
CA GLU A 295 8.91 8.03 0.93
C GLU A 295 7.50 8.62 1.07
N SER A 296 6.66 8.43 0.05
CA SER A 296 5.26 8.86 0.01
C SER A 296 4.46 8.21 1.15
N GLU A 297 4.61 6.89 1.33
CA GLU A 297 3.99 6.15 2.42
C GLU A 297 4.46 6.64 3.79
N ALA A 298 5.77 6.85 3.98
CA ALA A 298 6.32 7.34 5.24
C ALA A 298 5.76 8.72 5.59
N SER A 299 5.68 9.62 4.60
CA SER A 299 5.05 10.93 4.75
C SER A 299 3.57 10.83 5.10
N ARG A 300 2.82 9.91 4.48
CA ARG A 300 1.39 9.67 4.78
C ARG A 300 1.18 9.19 6.22
N ARG A 301 2.11 8.39 6.75
CA ARG A 301 2.12 7.96 8.16
C ARG A 301 2.62 9.04 9.13
N GLY A 302 2.96 10.24 8.64
CA GLY A 302 3.48 11.34 9.47
C GLY A 302 4.89 11.09 10.01
N ARG A 303 5.69 10.24 9.36
CA ARG A 303 7.08 9.95 9.75
C ARG A 303 8.04 10.87 9.00
N ASP A 304 8.93 11.55 9.74
CA ASP A 304 9.96 12.40 9.12
C ASP A 304 11.09 11.55 8.54
N VAL A 305 11.13 11.46 7.20
CA VAL A 305 12.20 10.79 6.44
C VAL A 305 13.13 11.78 5.73
N SER A 306 12.96 13.09 5.95
CA SER A 306 13.69 14.17 5.25
C SER A 306 15.22 14.00 5.30
N ARG A 307 15.73 13.51 6.43
CA ARG A 307 17.16 13.23 6.62
C ARG A 307 17.69 12.24 5.58
N TYR A 308 16.93 11.20 5.28
CA TYR A 308 17.31 10.11 4.40
C TYR A 308 17.14 10.51 2.93
N SER A 309 16.03 11.14 2.59
CA SER A 309 15.73 11.60 1.22
C SER A 309 16.82 12.55 0.70
N VAL A 310 17.27 13.49 1.55
CA VAL A 310 18.34 14.42 1.17
C VAL A 310 19.71 13.74 1.15
N TYR A 311 19.95 12.76 2.02
CA TYR A 311 21.22 12.04 2.07
C TYR A 311 21.54 11.30 0.76
N PHE A 312 20.52 10.70 0.13
CA PHE A 312 20.68 9.96 -1.12
C PHE A 312 20.76 10.84 -2.39
N CYS A 313 20.73 12.17 -2.26
CA CYS A 313 20.81 13.11 -3.40
C CYS A 313 22.24 13.41 -3.91
N PHE A 314 23.27 12.77 -3.35
CA PHE A 314 24.68 13.00 -3.69
C PHE A 314 25.16 14.45 -3.53
N ALA A 315 24.46 15.24 -2.69
CA ALA A 315 24.75 16.65 -2.45
C ALA A 315 25.71 16.89 -1.26
N ARG A 316 26.62 15.95 -0.97
CA ARG A 316 27.49 15.98 0.23
C ARG A 316 28.37 17.23 0.31
N ASN A 317 28.78 17.78 -0.83
CA ASN A 317 29.61 18.98 -0.93
C ASN A 317 28.83 20.29 -0.72
N TYR A 318 27.51 20.22 -0.53
CA TYR A 318 26.59 21.35 -0.42
C TYR A 318 25.80 21.29 0.91
N PRO A 319 26.47 21.37 2.08
CA PRO A 319 25.83 21.12 3.37
C PRO A 319 24.75 22.16 3.72
N THR A 320 24.91 23.40 3.27
CA THR A 320 23.96 24.50 3.47
C THR A 320 22.63 24.26 2.76
N GLU A 321 22.70 23.84 1.49
CA GLU A 321 21.55 23.56 0.64
C GLU A 321 20.85 22.27 1.06
N VAL A 322 21.62 21.27 1.49
CA VAL A 322 21.12 20.04 2.12
C VAL A 322 20.33 20.35 3.40
N ALA A 323 20.87 21.21 4.27
CA ALA A 323 20.18 21.62 5.49
C ALA A 323 18.90 22.42 5.18
N ALA A 324 18.95 23.31 4.18
CA ALA A 324 17.80 24.08 3.73
C ALA A 324 16.68 23.17 3.20
N MET A 325 17.02 22.21 2.32
CA MET A 325 16.04 21.25 1.79
C MET A 325 15.46 20.37 2.90
N ARG A 326 16.30 19.90 3.83
CA ARG A 326 15.83 19.10 4.97
C ARG A 326 14.80 19.86 5.81
N ALA A 327 15.06 21.14 6.12
CA ALA A 327 14.14 21.97 6.89
C ALA A 327 12.78 22.15 6.19
N ILE A 328 12.79 22.35 4.86
CA ILE A 328 11.55 22.45 4.07
C ILE A 328 10.76 21.14 4.10
N LEU A 329 11.45 20.00 3.94
CA LEU A 329 10.82 18.68 3.91
C LEU A 329 10.32 18.22 5.29
N SER A 330 11.05 18.52 6.38
CA SER A 330 10.65 18.14 7.74
C SER A 330 9.42 18.93 8.19
N GLU A 331 9.38 20.23 7.90
CA GLU A 331 8.23 21.11 8.22
C GLU A 331 7.08 20.97 7.20
N GLN A 332 7.33 20.32 6.06
CA GLN A 332 6.41 20.25 4.92
C GLN A 332 5.85 21.62 4.52
N SER A 333 6.66 22.67 4.60
CA SER A 333 6.28 24.05 4.31
C SER A 333 7.39 24.81 3.59
N LEU A 334 7.01 25.70 2.66
CA LEU A 334 7.96 26.51 1.91
C LEU A 334 8.45 27.68 2.77
N LEU A 335 9.54 27.46 3.48
CA LEU A 335 10.17 28.46 4.35
C LEU A 335 10.98 29.48 3.53
N PRO A 336 10.76 30.81 3.70
CA PRO A 336 11.43 31.83 2.87
C PRO A 336 12.96 31.77 2.92
N GLN A 337 13.56 31.71 4.12
CA GLN A 337 15.01 31.74 4.28
C GLN A 337 15.72 30.53 3.65
N PRO A 338 15.33 29.26 3.92
CA PRO A 338 15.86 28.10 3.21
C PRO A 338 15.68 28.17 1.69
N LEU A 339 14.55 28.69 1.22
CA LEU A 339 14.25 28.74 -0.19
C LEU A 339 15.11 29.79 -0.93
N ASP A 340 15.36 30.94 -0.31
CA ASP A 340 16.25 31.97 -0.85
C ASP A 340 17.69 31.44 -0.97
N ALA A 341 18.14 30.66 0.02
CA ALA A 341 19.44 30.00 -0.04
C ALA A 341 19.54 29.02 -1.22
N LEU A 342 18.51 28.20 -1.44
CA LEU A 342 18.44 27.29 -2.60
C LEU A 342 18.40 28.09 -3.91
N TYR A 343 17.57 29.12 -4.00
CA TYR A 343 17.44 29.96 -5.19
C TYR A 343 18.77 30.59 -5.60
N LEU A 344 19.52 31.16 -4.65
CA LEU A 344 20.84 31.72 -4.92
C LEU A 344 21.84 30.65 -5.36
N ALA A 345 21.84 29.48 -4.70
CA ALA A 345 22.74 28.38 -5.04
C ALA A 345 22.51 27.85 -6.47
N TYR A 346 21.24 27.68 -6.89
CA TYR A 346 20.90 27.18 -8.22
C TYR A 346 21.12 28.20 -9.35
N ARG A 347 21.09 29.51 -9.04
CA ARG A 347 21.47 30.57 -9.99
C ARG A 347 22.99 30.73 -10.14
N GLY A 348 23.77 30.24 -9.18
CA GLY A 348 25.22 30.31 -9.19
C GLY A 348 25.88 29.52 -10.32
N GLU A 349 27.19 29.71 -10.48
CA GLU A 349 27.99 29.00 -11.50
C GLU A 349 28.08 27.50 -11.20
N ALA A 350 28.20 27.12 -9.92
CA ALA A 350 28.37 25.74 -9.46
C ALA A 350 27.19 25.27 -8.56
N PRO A 351 26.00 25.00 -9.13
CA PRO A 351 24.81 24.68 -8.35
C PRO A 351 24.85 23.24 -7.82
N PRO A 352 24.09 22.93 -6.76
CA PRO A 352 23.97 21.57 -6.23
C PRO A 352 23.40 20.57 -7.25
N PRO A 353 23.54 19.25 -7.01
CA PRO A 353 22.90 18.20 -7.82
C PRO A 353 21.39 18.40 -7.95
N VAL A 354 20.87 18.28 -9.18
CA VAL A 354 19.44 18.49 -9.47
C VAL A 354 18.53 17.52 -8.69
N GLY A 355 19.04 16.34 -8.31
CA GLY A 355 18.33 15.38 -7.48
C GLY A 355 17.84 15.95 -6.15
N LEU A 356 18.55 16.95 -5.60
CA LEU A 356 18.19 17.61 -4.34
C LEU A 356 16.86 18.36 -4.43
N ILE A 357 16.55 19.00 -5.56
CA ILE A 357 15.29 19.74 -5.80
C ILE A 357 14.25 18.92 -6.57
N ARG A 358 14.58 17.69 -6.96
CA ARG A 358 13.64 16.74 -7.60
C ARG A 358 12.91 15.84 -6.61
N GLN A 359 12.93 16.21 -5.33
CA GLN A 359 12.17 15.52 -4.30
C GLN A 359 10.66 15.68 -4.59
N PRO A 360 9.89 14.58 -4.71
CA PRO A 360 8.48 14.65 -5.11
C PRO A 360 7.64 15.61 -4.26
N LEU A 361 7.81 15.55 -2.94
CA LEU A 361 7.09 16.43 -2.00
C LEU A 361 7.41 17.90 -2.25
N PHE A 362 8.67 18.24 -2.50
CA PHE A 362 9.08 19.63 -2.78
C PHE A 362 8.48 20.14 -4.11
N ILE A 363 8.47 19.32 -5.16
CA ILE A 363 7.83 19.66 -6.44
C ILE A 363 6.33 19.93 -6.25
N VAL A 364 5.65 19.09 -5.47
CA VAL A 364 4.22 19.22 -5.17
C VAL A 364 3.96 20.51 -4.39
N MET A 365 4.76 20.81 -3.37
CA MET A 365 4.64 22.06 -2.60
C MET A 365 4.80 23.31 -3.47
N LEU A 366 5.79 23.31 -4.39
CA LEU A 366 5.97 24.41 -5.35
C LEU A 366 4.79 24.52 -6.32
N ALA A 367 4.32 23.39 -6.86
CA ALA A 367 3.16 23.37 -7.75
C ALA A 367 1.90 23.90 -7.06
N ASP A 368 1.64 23.48 -5.83
CA ASP A 368 0.50 23.96 -5.05
C ASP A 368 0.59 25.46 -4.77
N ALA A 369 1.75 25.96 -4.33
CA ALA A 369 1.93 27.39 -4.05
C ALA A 369 1.82 28.27 -5.32
N LEU A 370 2.25 27.75 -6.47
CA LEU A 370 2.22 28.47 -7.75
C LEU A 370 0.85 28.44 -8.42
N PHE A 371 0.13 27.31 -8.38
CA PHE A 371 -1.07 27.11 -9.19
C PHE A 371 -2.35 26.95 -8.37
N ALA A 372 -2.32 26.17 -7.29
CA ALA A 372 -3.53 25.74 -6.58
C ALA A 372 -3.90 26.63 -5.38
N SER A 373 -2.92 27.20 -4.70
CA SER A 373 -3.12 28.03 -3.51
C SER A 373 -3.86 29.34 -3.85
N PRO A 374 -4.87 29.72 -3.06
CA PRO A 374 -5.53 31.02 -3.21
C PRO A 374 -4.66 32.18 -2.71
N GLU A 375 -3.58 31.89 -1.97
CA GLU A 375 -2.73 32.91 -1.39
C GLU A 375 -1.96 33.71 -2.45
N ARG A 376 -1.99 35.03 -2.28
CA ARG A 376 -1.27 35.93 -3.18
C ARG A 376 0.19 36.00 -2.77
N LEU A 377 1.06 35.44 -3.60
CA LEU A 377 2.51 35.54 -3.43
C LEU A 377 3.02 36.93 -3.81
N LEU A 378 4.08 37.37 -3.14
CA LEU A 378 4.86 38.54 -3.56
C LEU A 378 5.56 38.24 -4.90
N SER A 379 5.80 39.27 -5.72
CA SER A 379 6.43 39.09 -7.04
C SER A 379 7.80 38.40 -6.95
N GLU A 380 8.60 38.73 -5.93
CA GLU A 380 9.92 38.13 -5.72
C GLU A 380 9.82 36.64 -5.36
N GLN A 381 8.86 36.28 -4.51
CA GLN A 381 8.60 34.89 -4.12
C GLN A 381 8.07 34.10 -5.32
N GLN A 382 7.16 34.68 -6.10
CA GLN A 382 6.62 34.02 -7.29
C GLN A 382 7.73 33.71 -8.32
N GLU A 383 8.64 34.64 -8.55
CA GLU A 383 9.81 34.42 -9.43
C GLU A 383 10.73 33.32 -8.89
N CYS A 384 11.03 33.36 -7.58
CA CYS A 384 11.86 32.36 -6.92
C CYS A 384 11.27 30.94 -7.08
N TYR A 385 9.97 30.79 -6.80
CA TYR A 385 9.28 29.51 -6.82
C TYR A 385 9.19 28.98 -8.25
N ALA A 386 8.83 29.84 -9.20
CA ALA A 386 8.73 29.49 -10.61
C ALA A 386 10.09 29.10 -11.20
N TYR A 387 11.16 29.81 -10.83
CA TYR A 387 12.51 29.48 -11.27
C TYR A 387 12.96 28.11 -10.77
N LEU A 388 12.80 27.82 -9.46
CA LEU A 388 13.17 26.52 -8.89
C LEU A 388 12.35 25.38 -9.51
N TYR A 389 11.06 25.62 -9.76
CA TYR A 389 10.16 24.66 -10.42
C TYR A 389 10.56 24.39 -11.89
N ALA A 390 10.85 25.44 -12.65
CA ALA A 390 11.35 25.34 -14.02
C ALA A 390 12.73 24.68 -14.10
N TYR A 391 13.61 24.98 -13.14
CA TYR A 391 14.92 24.34 -13.03
C TYR A 391 14.77 22.84 -12.80
N ALA A 392 13.97 22.42 -11.80
CA ALA A 392 13.77 21.01 -11.47
C ALA A 392 13.21 20.21 -12.66
N SER A 393 12.32 20.80 -13.45
CA SER A 393 11.65 20.11 -14.56
C SER A 393 12.50 19.94 -15.81
N VAL A 394 13.33 20.93 -16.17
CA VAL A 394 13.97 20.98 -17.50
C VAL A 394 15.45 20.63 -17.49
N THR A 395 16.14 20.85 -16.36
CA THR A 395 17.60 20.70 -16.34
C THR A 395 18.03 19.26 -16.51
N ALA A 396 18.91 19.02 -17.47
CA ALA A 396 19.51 17.72 -17.71
C ALA A 396 20.91 17.71 -17.10
N GLU A 397 21.11 16.82 -16.13
CA GLU A 397 22.40 16.59 -15.49
C GLU A 397 22.87 15.18 -15.81
N LYS A 398 24.14 15.04 -16.21
CA LYS A 398 24.81 13.74 -16.29
C LYS A 398 25.83 13.65 -15.16
N VAL A 399 25.59 12.74 -14.23
CA VAL A 399 26.46 12.46 -13.08
C VAL A 399 27.16 11.13 -13.32
N ASP A 400 28.44 11.06 -12.95
CA ASP A 400 29.16 9.80 -12.86
C ASP A 400 28.83 9.13 -11.52
N PHE A 401 28.33 7.90 -11.53
CA PHE A 401 27.91 7.19 -10.33
C PHE A 401 29.08 6.66 -9.49
N GLU A 402 30.28 6.50 -10.07
CA GLU A 402 31.46 6.04 -9.34
C GLU A 402 32.16 7.19 -8.61
N THR A 403 32.31 8.33 -9.27
CA THR A 403 32.99 9.51 -8.71
C THR A 403 32.03 10.50 -8.06
N GLU A 404 30.70 10.28 -8.19
CA GLU A 404 29.64 11.18 -7.75
C GLU A 404 29.79 12.62 -8.30
N CYS A 405 30.56 12.77 -9.38
CA CYS A 405 30.89 14.06 -9.97
C CYS A 405 30.00 14.35 -11.19
N ARG A 406 29.62 15.62 -11.33
CA ARG A 406 28.86 16.11 -12.47
C ARG A 406 29.76 16.20 -13.71
N ILE A 407 29.33 15.56 -14.80
CA ILE A 407 30.02 15.57 -16.10
C ILE A 407 29.44 16.67 -16.99
N ARG A 408 28.11 16.80 -17.06
CA ARG A 408 27.42 17.76 -17.95
C ARG A 408 26.18 18.35 -17.29
N LEU A 409 25.90 19.60 -17.65
CA LEU A 409 24.73 20.34 -17.20
C LEU A 409 24.17 21.18 -18.33
N ASP A 410 22.88 20.98 -18.65
CA ASP A 410 22.13 21.82 -19.58
C ASP A 410 21.13 22.71 -18.82
N ARG A 411 21.21 24.03 -19.07
CA ARG A 411 20.33 25.06 -18.51
C ARG A 411 19.64 25.93 -19.57
N SER A 412 19.79 25.59 -20.85
CA SER A 412 19.39 26.44 -21.98
C SER A 412 17.91 26.81 -21.98
N ARG A 413 17.04 25.88 -21.59
CA ARG A 413 15.57 26.01 -21.67
C ARG A 413 14.89 26.53 -20.40
N ILE A 414 15.65 26.83 -19.33
CA ILE A 414 15.06 27.25 -18.04
C ILE A 414 14.28 28.56 -18.18
N ALA A 415 14.82 29.55 -18.88
CA ALA A 415 14.20 30.87 -19.01
C ALA A 415 12.86 30.82 -19.76
N GLU A 416 12.77 29.97 -20.79
CA GLU A 416 11.53 29.74 -21.55
C GLU A 416 10.45 29.13 -20.66
N VAL A 417 10.77 28.04 -19.96
CA VAL A 417 9.80 27.34 -19.10
C VAL A 417 9.42 28.18 -17.88
N ASN A 418 10.34 28.93 -17.30
CA ASN A 418 10.02 29.86 -16.20
C ASN A 418 8.96 30.88 -16.64
N ARG A 419 9.09 31.46 -17.83
CA ARG A 419 8.09 32.39 -18.39
C ARG A 419 6.72 31.73 -18.54
N GLU A 420 6.67 30.50 -19.03
CA GLU A 420 5.41 29.78 -19.20
C GLU A 420 4.76 29.37 -17.87
N VAL A 421 5.56 28.95 -16.90
CA VAL A 421 5.11 28.66 -15.52
C VAL A 421 4.50 29.91 -14.89
N LEU A 422 5.15 31.07 -15.03
CA LEU A 422 4.65 32.34 -14.51
C LEU A 422 3.32 32.75 -15.18
N GLU A 423 3.22 32.61 -16.49
CA GLU A 423 2.01 32.98 -17.23
C GLU A 423 0.83 32.04 -16.89
N ALA A 424 1.07 30.73 -16.85
CA ALA A 424 0.05 29.78 -16.43
C ALA A 424 -0.36 29.96 -14.95
N SER A 425 0.60 30.20 -14.06
CA SER A 425 0.35 30.52 -12.64
C SER A 425 -0.51 31.78 -12.49
N ARG A 426 -0.24 32.83 -13.28
CA ARG A 426 -1.03 34.06 -13.31
C ARG A 426 -2.48 33.77 -13.70
N ILE A 427 -2.71 32.97 -14.73
CA ILE A 427 -4.06 32.59 -15.19
C ILE A 427 -4.77 31.76 -14.12
N CYS A 428 -4.15 30.71 -13.58
CA CYS A 428 -4.73 29.85 -12.55
C CYS A 428 -5.12 30.64 -11.28
N LYS A 429 -4.24 31.51 -10.78
CA LYS A 429 -4.55 32.38 -9.62
C LYS A 429 -5.69 33.34 -9.91
N HIS A 430 -5.72 33.89 -11.12
CA HIS A 430 -6.83 34.75 -11.55
C HIS A 430 -8.16 33.97 -11.53
N TRP A 431 -8.19 32.77 -12.09
CA TRP A 431 -9.38 31.91 -12.11
C TRP A 431 -9.80 31.47 -10.71
N ASN A 432 -8.85 31.24 -9.79
CA ASN A 432 -9.14 30.88 -8.41
C ASN A 432 -9.89 32.01 -7.68
N THR A 433 -9.42 33.24 -7.81
CA THR A 433 -10.00 34.42 -7.12
C THR A 433 -11.32 34.93 -7.69
N MET A 434 -11.73 34.52 -8.90
CA MET A 434 -12.99 34.98 -9.48
C MET A 434 -14.22 34.22 -8.95
N THR A 435 -15.34 34.93 -8.82
CA THR A 435 -16.65 34.38 -8.47
C THR A 435 -17.74 34.86 -9.45
N GLY A 436 -18.81 34.06 -9.62
CA GLY A 436 -19.99 34.42 -10.41
C GLY A 436 -19.90 34.18 -11.93
N SER A 437 -20.93 34.61 -12.67
CA SER A 437 -21.09 34.34 -14.11
C SER A 437 -20.06 35.01 -15.02
N ALA A 438 -19.36 36.05 -14.54
CA ALA A 438 -18.27 36.68 -15.28
C ALA A 438 -17.01 35.79 -15.40
N VAL A 439 -16.95 34.69 -14.62
CA VAL A 439 -15.87 33.70 -14.65
C VAL A 439 -15.76 33.07 -16.03
N SER A 440 -16.88 32.62 -16.62
CA SER A 440 -16.85 31.87 -17.88
C SER A 440 -16.28 32.71 -19.03
N LEU A 441 -16.76 33.94 -19.22
CA LEU A 441 -16.31 34.83 -20.29
C LEU A 441 -14.81 35.15 -20.21
N ARG A 442 -14.30 35.44 -19.01
CA ARG A 442 -12.88 35.73 -18.82
C ARG A 442 -12.02 34.47 -18.93
N ALA A 443 -12.51 33.34 -18.41
CA ALA A 443 -11.83 32.06 -18.56
C ALA A 443 -11.70 31.70 -20.05
N PHE A 444 -12.76 31.84 -20.86
CA PHE A 444 -12.69 31.61 -22.30
C PHE A 444 -11.71 32.54 -23.02
N ARG A 445 -11.53 33.79 -22.55
CA ARG A 445 -10.54 34.72 -23.11
C ARG A 445 -9.11 34.27 -22.84
N ASP A 446 -8.83 33.82 -21.62
CA ASP A 446 -7.49 33.43 -21.19
C ASP A 446 -7.15 31.98 -21.59
N LEU A 447 -8.16 31.19 -21.98
CA LEU A 447 -8.05 29.76 -22.32
C LEU A 447 -7.03 29.46 -23.43
N PRO A 448 -6.99 30.15 -24.59
CA PRO A 448 -6.02 29.83 -25.64
C PRO A 448 -4.56 29.95 -25.17
N THR A 449 -4.27 30.97 -24.36
CA THR A 449 -2.94 31.18 -23.76
C THR A 449 -2.60 30.05 -22.79
N LEU A 450 -3.56 29.64 -21.95
CA LEU A 450 -3.36 28.54 -21.02
C LEU A 450 -3.08 27.22 -21.75
N LEU A 451 -3.87 26.88 -22.78
CA LEU A 451 -3.69 25.67 -23.58
C LEU A 451 -2.32 25.64 -24.26
N GLN A 452 -1.81 26.78 -24.71
CA GLN A 452 -0.45 26.86 -25.27
C GLN A 452 0.61 26.50 -24.21
N CYS A 453 0.49 26.98 -22.97
CA CYS A 453 1.44 26.66 -21.90
C CYS A 453 1.39 25.18 -21.48
N LEU A 454 0.31 24.44 -21.76
CA LEU A 454 0.16 23.03 -21.35
C LEU A 454 1.10 22.06 -22.09
N HIS A 455 1.75 22.47 -23.17
CA HIS A 455 2.72 21.63 -23.90
C HIS A 455 3.90 21.22 -23.01
N HIS A 456 4.21 22.00 -21.98
CA HIS A 456 5.25 21.69 -21.02
C HIS A 456 4.70 20.86 -19.86
N ARG A 457 5.21 19.63 -19.69
CA ARG A 457 4.72 18.65 -18.68
C ARG A 457 4.66 19.19 -17.25
N ALA A 458 5.61 20.06 -16.88
CA ALA A 458 5.62 20.70 -15.56
C ALA A 458 4.42 21.64 -15.38
N VAL A 459 4.11 22.45 -16.39
CA VAL A 459 2.91 23.29 -16.38
C VAL A 459 1.66 22.41 -16.37
N SER A 460 1.62 21.32 -17.15
CA SER A 460 0.50 20.37 -17.14
C SER A 460 0.24 19.81 -15.72
N PHE A 461 1.30 19.44 -14.99
CA PHE A 461 1.19 18.94 -13.62
C PHE A 461 0.71 20.02 -12.64
N GLY A 462 1.26 21.23 -12.72
CA GLY A 462 0.80 22.36 -11.89
C GLY A 462 -0.66 22.73 -12.14
N VAL A 463 -1.08 22.75 -13.42
CA VAL A 463 -2.47 22.99 -13.80
C VAL A 463 -3.38 21.84 -13.35
N PHE A 464 -2.93 20.59 -13.43
CA PHE A 464 -3.68 19.46 -12.85
C PHE A 464 -3.93 19.67 -11.35
N ARG A 465 -2.91 20.05 -10.57
CA ARG A 465 -3.07 20.35 -9.13
C ARG A 465 -4.08 21.47 -8.88
N PHE A 466 -4.05 22.51 -9.71
CA PHE A 466 -5.05 23.58 -9.67
C PHE A 466 -6.47 23.07 -9.94
N LEU A 467 -6.68 22.28 -11.00
CA LEU A 467 -8.00 21.73 -11.33
C LEU A 467 -8.50 20.80 -10.21
N TRP A 468 -7.62 19.97 -9.67
CA TRP A 468 -7.94 19.09 -8.55
C TRP A 468 -8.48 19.86 -7.34
N VAL A 469 -7.91 21.03 -7.01
CA VAL A 469 -8.44 21.90 -5.95
C VAL A 469 -9.73 22.62 -6.36
N ILE A 470 -9.78 23.18 -7.57
CA ILE A 470 -10.92 24.00 -8.03
C ILE A 470 -12.22 23.21 -8.14
N PHE A 471 -12.18 21.99 -8.66
CA PHE A 471 -13.39 21.17 -8.79
C PHE A 471 -13.99 20.78 -7.43
N ARG A 472 -13.19 20.79 -6.36
CA ARG A 472 -13.68 20.60 -4.98
C ARG A 472 -14.13 21.92 -4.35
N SER A 473 -13.36 23.00 -4.52
CA SER A 473 -13.66 24.28 -3.88
C SER A 473 -14.85 25.02 -4.51
N LYS A 474 -15.05 24.90 -5.83
CA LYS A 474 -16.11 25.57 -6.59
C LYS A 474 -17.23 24.63 -7.04
N ARG A 475 -17.37 23.47 -6.39
CA ARG A 475 -18.34 22.45 -6.79
C ARG A 475 -19.78 22.99 -6.86
N VAL A 476 -20.18 23.77 -5.85
CA VAL A 476 -21.51 24.41 -5.80
C VAL A 476 -21.74 25.32 -7.01
N ASP A 477 -20.74 26.13 -7.38
CA ASP A 477 -20.84 27.04 -8.53
C ASP A 477 -21.02 26.25 -9.84
N PHE A 478 -20.32 25.12 -9.98
CA PHE A 478 -20.42 24.26 -11.16
C PHE A 478 -21.75 23.53 -11.26
N GLU A 479 -22.28 23.03 -10.15
CA GLU A 479 -23.59 22.38 -10.12
C GLU A 479 -24.73 23.39 -10.35
N LEU A 480 -24.59 24.65 -9.92
CA LEU A 480 -25.57 25.70 -10.19
C LEU A 480 -25.50 26.24 -11.63
N ASN A 481 -24.32 26.31 -12.24
CA ASN A 481 -24.13 26.83 -13.58
C ASN A 481 -23.03 26.10 -14.35
N LEU A 482 -23.43 25.13 -15.17
CA LEU A 482 -22.54 24.30 -15.98
C LEU A 482 -21.70 25.11 -16.98
N GLU A 483 -22.14 26.30 -17.42
CA GLU A 483 -21.33 27.17 -18.30
C GLU A 483 -20.03 27.62 -17.62
N THR A 484 -20.02 27.71 -16.29
CA THR A 484 -18.82 28.07 -15.54
C THR A 484 -17.82 26.92 -15.45
N MET A 485 -18.28 25.67 -15.58
CA MET A 485 -17.45 24.46 -15.56
C MET A 485 -16.74 24.20 -16.90
N LYS A 486 -17.38 24.56 -18.04
CA LYS A 486 -16.89 24.23 -19.39
C LYS A 486 -15.43 24.62 -19.68
N PRO A 487 -14.93 25.83 -19.34
CA PRO A 487 -13.52 26.17 -19.56
C PRO A 487 -12.57 25.20 -18.85
N TYR A 488 -12.90 24.78 -17.63
CA TYR A 488 -12.10 23.84 -16.85
C TYR A 488 -12.13 22.44 -17.46
N CYS A 489 -13.30 21.98 -17.95
CA CYS A 489 -13.42 20.71 -18.67
C CYS A 489 -12.57 20.67 -19.94
N ILE A 490 -12.49 21.78 -20.68
CA ILE A 490 -11.63 21.87 -21.88
C ILE A 490 -10.15 21.69 -21.48
N VAL A 491 -9.71 22.32 -20.39
CA VAL A 491 -8.35 22.15 -19.88
C VAL A 491 -8.10 20.70 -19.46
N VAL A 492 -9.06 20.03 -18.80
CA VAL A 492 -8.95 18.60 -18.46
C VAL A 492 -8.77 17.74 -19.72
N ASN A 493 -9.57 17.98 -20.74
CA ASN A 493 -9.47 17.24 -22.01
C ASN A 493 -8.12 17.47 -22.70
N GLU A 494 -7.61 18.70 -22.69
CA GLU A 494 -6.29 19.01 -23.24
C GLU A 494 -5.17 18.31 -22.45
N LEU A 495 -5.25 18.30 -21.11
CA LEU A 495 -4.29 17.58 -20.26
C LEU A 495 -4.25 16.07 -20.58
N ALA A 496 -5.42 15.45 -20.74
CA ALA A 496 -5.54 14.03 -21.12
C ALA A 496 -4.93 13.74 -22.51
N THR A 497 -5.09 14.69 -23.44
CA THR A 497 -4.57 14.59 -24.82
C THR A 497 -3.05 14.72 -24.84
N LEU A 498 -2.50 15.72 -24.17
CA LEU A 498 -1.08 16.07 -24.22
C LEU A 498 -0.20 15.18 -23.33
N ASN A 499 -0.70 14.74 -22.17
CA ASN A 499 0.13 14.06 -21.18
C ASN A 499 -0.45 12.69 -20.76
N PRO A 500 0.08 11.59 -21.32
CA PRO A 500 -0.33 10.23 -20.95
C PRO A 500 -0.20 9.93 -19.47
N PHE A 501 0.87 10.42 -18.83
CA PHE A 501 1.17 10.09 -17.44
C PHE A 501 0.13 10.65 -16.46
N ILE A 502 -0.57 11.73 -16.80
CA ILE A 502 -1.58 12.38 -15.91
C ILE A 502 -2.95 11.67 -16.00
N ARG A 503 -3.20 10.84 -17.02
CA ARG A 503 -4.49 10.16 -17.24
C ARG A 503 -5.00 9.33 -16.05
N PRO A 504 -4.15 8.58 -15.32
CA PRO A 504 -4.57 7.82 -14.13
C PRO A 504 -4.99 8.74 -12.99
N ALA A 505 -4.25 9.84 -12.80
CA ALA A 505 -4.61 10.86 -11.82
C ALA A 505 -5.94 11.54 -12.21
N LEU A 506 -6.17 11.81 -13.50
CA LEU A 506 -7.46 12.33 -13.97
C LEU A 506 -8.61 11.33 -13.77
N LEU A 507 -8.40 10.05 -14.07
CA LEU A 507 -9.41 9.01 -13.84
C LEU A 507 -9.78 8.95 -12.35
N SER A 508 -8.80 8.88 -11.46
CA SER A 508 -9.03 8.84 -10.01
C SER A 508 -9.75 10.10 -9.51
N PHE A 509 -9.33 11.27 -9.97
CA PHE A 509 -9.95 12.56 -9.69
C PHE A 509 -11.42 12.62 -10.13
N VAL A 510 -11.74 12.26 -11.37
CA VAL A 510 -13.12 12.29 -11.91
C VAL A 510 -13.99 11.22 -11.24
N THR A 511 -13.42 10.05 -10.94
CA THR A 511 -14.10 8.95 -10.25
C THR A 511 -14.54 9.35 -8.84
N GLU A 512 -13.66 10.01 -8.08
CA GLU A 512 -14.00 10.52 -6.73
C GLU A 512 -15.16 11.52 -6.80
N LEU A 513 -15.14 12.44 -7.76
CA LEU A 513 -16.22 13.40 -7.94
C LEU A 513 -17.53 12.72 -8.35
N LEU A 514 -17.48 11.71 -9.22
CA LEU A 514 -18.67 11.01 -9.71
C LEU A 514 -19.39 10.22 -8.60
N GLY A 515 -18.62 9.57 -7.72
CA GLY A 515 -19.15 8.80 -6.58
C GLY A 515 -19.63 9.66 -5.40
N SER A 516 -19.26 10.94 -5.38
CA SER A 516 -19.63 11.86 -4.30
C SER A 516 -20.99 12.54 -4.54
N VAL A 517 -21.76 12.73 -3.46
CA VAL A 517 -23.07 13.42 -3.48
C VAL A 517 -22.97 14.72 -2.69
N MET A 518 -23.59 15.80 -3.17
CA MET A 518 -23.70 17.04 -2.38
C MET A 518 -25.05 17.12 -1.70
N GLU A 519 -25.03 17.34 -0.39
CA GLU A 519 -26.25 17.59 0.37
C GLU A 519 -26.81 18.98 0.05
N GLY A 520 -28.12 19.06 -0.24
CA GLY A 520 -28.84 20.33 -0.45
C GLY A 520 -28.89 20.84 -1.90
N MET A 521 -28.32 20.13 -2.87
CA MET A 521 -28.45 20.45 -4.30
C MET A 521 -29.59 19.68 -4.97
N GLU A 522 -30.26 20.29 -5.94
CA GLU A 522 -31.35 19.67 -6.70
C GLU A 522 -30.85 18.47 -7.52
N ASP A 523 -31.60 17.36 -7.49
CA ASP A 523 -31.24 16.09 -8.16
C ASP A 523 -30.97 16.27 -9.65
N LEU A 524 -31.72 17.14 -10.34
CA LEU A 524 -31.53 17.41 -11.77
C LEU A 524 -30.17 18.07 -12.04
N SER A 525 -29.80 19.07 -11.25
CA SER A 525 -28.53 19.79 -11.38
C SER A 525 -27.34 18.86 -11.10
N GLN A 526 -27.46 17.99 -10.08
CA GLN A 526 -26.46 16.97 -9.79
C GLN A 526 -26.32 15.97 -10.94
N LEU A 527 -27.43 15.55 -11.55
CA LEU A 527 -27.43 14.64 -12.68
C LEU A 527 -26.71 15.25 -13.89
N GLU A 528 -26.97 16.52 -14.22
CA GLU A 528 -26.32 17.19 -15.35
C GLU A 528 -24.82 17.42 -15.11
N TYR A 529 -24.42 17.77 -13.88
CA TYR A 529 -23.02 17.84 -13.48
C TYR A 529 -22.31 16.48 -13.64
N LYS A 530 -22.93 15.39 -13.17
CA LYS A 530 -22.38 14.03 -13.34
C LYS A 530 -22.27 13.62 -14.82
N ARG A 531 -23.21 14.05 -15.69
CA ARG A 531 -23.09 13.84 -17.14
C ARG A 531 -21.87 14.57 -17.74
N MET A 532 -21.59 15.79 -17.29
CA MET A 532 -20.37 16.51 -17.72
C MET A 532 -19.09 15.76 -17.31
N LEU A 533 -19.06 15.20 -16.09
CA LEU A 533 -17.93 14.36 -15.63
C LEU A 533 -17.79 13.07 -16.46
N VAL A 534 -18.90 12.42 -16.83
CA VAL A 534 -18.90 11.26 -17.73
C VAL A 534 -18.31 11.62 -19.10
N GLY A 535 -18.58 12.82 -19.61
CA GLY A 535 -17.95 13.32 -20.84
C GLY A 535 -16.42 13.38 -20.74
N LEU A 536 -15.86 13.71 -19.57
CA LEU A 536 -14.41 13.67 -19.33
C LEU A 536 -13.87 12.24 -19.35
N LEU A 537 -14.61 11.28 -18.79
CA LEU A 537 -14.25 9.85 -18.85
C LEU A 537 -14.24 9.32 -20.29
N VAL A 538 -15.26 9.69 -21.09
CA VAL A 538 -15.30 9.32 -22.51
C VAL A 538 -14.12 9.93 -23.27
N HIS A 539 -13.72 11.17 -22.95
CA HIS A 539 -12.52 11.78 -23.54
C HIS A 539 -11.22 11.09 -23.10
N LEU A 540 -11.11 10.59 -21.86
CA LEU A 540 -9.98 9.75 -21.45
C LEU A 540 -9.88 8.46 -22.29
N ILE A 541 -11.03 7.86 -22.62
CA ILE A 541 -11.12 6.69 -23.50
C ILE A 541 -10.62 7.05 -24.91
N THR A 542 -11.05 8.18 -25.48
CA THR A 542 -10.57 8.60 -26.82
C THR A 542 -9.08 8.91 -26.84
N CYS A 543 -8.50 9.30 -25.71
CA CYS A 543 -7.05 9.49 -25.56
C CYS A 543 -6.27 8.17 -25.42
N GLY A 544 -6.94 7.02 -25.37
CA GLY A 544 -6.33 5.68 -25.30
C GLY A 544 -6.26 5.07 -23.91
N TYR A 545 -6.83 5.69 -22.87
CA TYR A 545 -6.89 5.12 -21.51
C TYR A 545 -8.19 4.33 -21.29
N VAL A 546 -8.39 3.30 -22.11
CA VAL A 546 -9.70 2.66 -22.31
C VAL A 546 -10.07 1.68 -21.19
N LEU A 547 -9.24 0.64 -20.98
CA LEU A 547 -9.57 -0.47 -20.09
C LEU A 547 -9.73 -0.03 -18.63
N PRO A 548 -8.82 0.77 -18.03
CA PRO A 548 -8.97 1.22 -16.65
C PRO A 548 -10.25 2.04 -16.46
N THR A 549 -10.59 2.93 -17.39
CA THR A 549 -11.79 3.77 -17.30
C THR A 549 -13.09 2.95 -17.34
N ILE A 550 -13.19 1.94 -18.22
CA ILE A 550 -14.39 1.07 -18.27
C ILE A 550 -14.53 0.23 -17.01
N ARG A 551 -13.42 -0.33 -16.51
CA ARG A 551 -13.40 -1.12 -15.27
C ARG A 551 -13.79 -0.29 -14.05
N THR A 552 -13.26 0.92 -13.94
CA THR A 552 -13.65 1.84 -12.87
C THR A 552 -15.15 2.15 -12.92
N MET A 553 -15.70 2.39 -14.12
CA MET A 553 -17.13 2.62 -14.28
C MET A 553 -17.98 1.41 -13.88
N HIS A 554 -17.53 0.20 -14.22
CA HIS A 554 -18.16 -1.05 -13.80
C HIS A 554 -18.18 -1.17 -12.27
N SER A 555 -17.04 -0.97 -11.62
CA SER A 555 -16.93 -1.08 -10.17
C SER A 555 -17.77 -0.03 -9.44
N LEU A 556 -17.82 1.21 -9.95
CA LEU A 556 -18.69 2.25 -9.41
C LEU A 556 -20.18 1.89 -9.50
N PHE A 557 -20.57 1.21 -10.58
CA PHE A 557 -21.94 0.76 -10.79
C PHE A 557 -22.29 -0.41 -9.85
N GLU A 558 -21.42 -1.43 -9.74
CA GLU A 558 -21.63 -2.57 -8.83
C GLU A 558 -21.68 -2.16 -7.36
N ARG A 559 -20.85 -1.19 -6.96
CA ARG A 559 -20.84 -0.63 -5.59
C ARG A 559 -21.99 0.34 -5.31
N ASN A 560 -22.91 0.55 -6.26
CA ASN A 560 -24.03 1.50 -6.16
C ASN A 560 -23.60 2.96 -5.90
N HIS A 561 -22.40 3.36 -6.32
CA HIS A 561 -21.97 4.76 -6.25
C HIS A 561 -22.49 5.61 -7.43
N VAL A 562 -22.96 4.96 -8.50
CA VAL A 562 -23.45 5.61 -9.72
C VAL A 562 -24.82 5.06 -10.12
N ASP A 563 -25.75 5.97 -10.41
CA ASP A 563 -27.10 5.61 -10.84
C ASP A 563 -27.13 4.97 -12.24
N VAL A 564 -28.13 4.12 -12.46
CA VAL A 564 -28.41 3.48 -13.77
C VAL A 564 -28.50 4.52 -14.90
N SER A 565 -29.04 5.71 -14.62
CA SER A 565 -29.18 6.78 -15.61
C SER A 565 -27.83 7.30 -16.12
N ILE A 566 -26.83 7.38 -15.24
CA ILE A 566 -25.47 7.83 -15.53
C ILE A 566 -24.67 6.72 -16.22
N ALA A 567 -24.77 5.48 -15.74
CA ALA A 567 -24.18 4.31 -16.40
C ALA A 567 -24.69 4.16 -17.84
N ARG A 568 -25.99 4.33 -18.05
CA ARG A 568 -26.61 4.34 -19.38
C ARG A 568 -26.09 5.47 -20.26
N HIS A 569 -25.90 6.68 -19.71
CA HIS A 569 -25.35 7.80 -20.46
C HIS A 569 -23.90 7.53 -20.90
N PHE A 570 -23.07 6.99 -20.01
CA PHE A 570 -21.69 6.59 -20.34
C PHE A 570 -21.65 5.56 -21.48
N VAL A 571 -22.44 4.48 -21.38
CA VAL A 571 -22.51 3.45 -22.44
C VAL A 571 -22.95 4.06 -23.77
N THR A 572 -23.93 4.96 -23.73
CA THR A 572 -24.45 5.63 -24.93
C THR A 572 -23.36 6.46 -25.62
N GLU A 573 -22.68 7.33 -24.87
CA GLU A 573 -21.62 8.18 -25.43
C GLU A 573 -20.43 7.34 -25.91
N LEU A 574 -20.07 6.27 -25.18
CA LEU A 574 -19.00 5.38 -25.57
C LEU A 574 -19.30 4.66 -26.90
N LEU A 575 -20.51 4.12 -27.08
CA LEU A 575 -20.91 3.46 -28.32
C LEU A 575 -21.07 4.43 -29.50
N ASN A 576 -21.35 5.72 -29.24
CA ASN A 576 -21.35 6.74 -30.29
C ASN A 576 -19.94 7.05 -30.82
N VAL A 577 -18.91 6.82 -30.01
CA VAL A 577 -17.51 7.11 -30.35
C VAL A 577 -16.76 5.86 -30.81
N ALA A 578 -17.15 4.67 -30.32
CA ALA A 578 -16.48 3.42 -30.62
C ALA A 578 -16.99 2.78 -31.92
N ALA A 579 -16.08 2.53 -32.87
CA ALA A 579 -16.37 1.87 -34.14
C ALA A 579 -15.57 0.56 -34.29
N PRO A 580 -16.06 -0.42 -35.07
CA PRO A 580 -15.33 -1.66 -35.34
C PRO A 580 -14.05 -1.41 -36.18
N PRO A 581 -13.02 -2.28 -36.08
CA PRO A 581 -12.98 -3.55 -35.34
C PRO A 581 -12.73 -3.38 -33.83
N TYR A 582 -13.47 -4.13 -33.01
CA TYR A 582 -13.32 -4.12 -31.56
C TYR A 582 -12.31 -5.17 -31.09
N ASP A 583 -11.44 -4.77 -30.17
CA ASP A 583 -10.56 -5.68 -29.46
C ASP A 583 -11.36 -6.57 -28.47
N PRO A 584 -11.07 -7.87 -28.37
CA PRO A 584 -11.82 -8.77 -27.49
C PRO A 584 -11.74 -8.36 -26.02
N THR A 585 -10.61 -7.79 -25.56
CA THR A 585 -10.47 -7.33 -24.17
C THR A 585 -11.39 -6.15 -23.87
N PHE A 586 -11.53 -5.23 -24.82
CA PHE A 586 -12.48 -4.12 -24.75
C PHE A 586 -13.92 -4.63 -24.70
N MET A 587 -14.27 -5.57 -25.58
CA MET A 587 -15.64 -6.10 -25.62
C MET A 587 -15.98 -6.86 -24.34
N ASN A 588 -15.07 -7.69 -23.83
CA ASN A 588 -15.26 -8.40 -22.56
C ASN A 588 -15.42 -7.46 -21.37
N CYS A 589 -14.70 -6.33 -21.34
CA CYS A 589 -14.83 -5.34 -20.27
C CYS A 589 -16.15 -4.53 -20.36
N LEU A 590 -16.62 -4.22 -21.57
CA LEU A 590 -17.82 -3.39 -21.77
C LEU A 590 -19.13 -4.20 -21.70
N HIS A 591 -19.09 -5.49 -22.07
CA HIS A 591 -20.27 -6.36 -22.15
C HIS A 591 -21.10 -6.42 -20.85
N PRO A 592 -20.52 -6.53 -19.63
CA PRO A 592 -21.31 -6.55 -18.39
C PRO A 592 -22.17 -5.30 -18.18
N LEU A 593 -21.64 -4.11 -18.52
CA LEU A 593 -22.38 -2.84 -18.44
C LEU A 593 -23.50 -2.78 -19.48
N VAL A 594 -23.22 -3.18 -20.72
CA VAL A 594 -24.20 -3.14 -21.82
C VAL A 594 -25.32 -4.16 -21.61
N SER A 595 -25.01 -5.31 -21.01
CA SER A 595 -25.93 -6.43 -20.86
C SER A 595 -26.88 -6.31 -19.65
N HIS A 596 -26.70 -5.29 -18.82
CA HIS A 596 -27.49 -5.13 -17.61
C HIS A 596 -28.96 -4.77 -17.93
N PRO A 597 -29.98 -5.46 -17.36
CA PRO A 597 -31.38 -5.34 -17.78
C PRO A 597 -31.90 -3.90 -17.73
N HIS A 598 -31.64 -3.17 -16.64
CA HIS A 598 -32.08 -1.78 -16.49
C HIS A 598 -31.38 -0.78 -17.43
N ILE A 599 -30.21 -1.13 -17.96
CA ILE A 599 -29.49 -0.31 -18.94
C ILE A 599 -30.04 -0.60 -20.34
N ILE A 600 -30.19 -1.89 -20.70
CA ILE A 600 -30.80 -2.34 -21.96
C ILE A 600 -32.21 -1.76 -22.15
N ASP A 601 -33.09 -1.92 -21.16
CA ASP A 601 -34.48 -1.47 -21.24
C ASP A 601 -34.57 0.05 -21.47
N GLY A 602 -33.66 0.78 -20.82
CA GLY A 602 -33.54 2.23 -20.98
C GLY A 602 -32.91 2.67 -22.30
N LEU A 603 -32.14 1.81 -22.98
CA LEU A 603 -31.51 2.06 -24.27
C LEU A 603 -32.44 1.69 -25.44
N HIS A 604 -33.23 0.62 -25.30
CA HIS A 604 -34.23 0.19 -26.28
C HIS A 604 -35.40 1.17 -26.48
N ALA A 605 -35.66 2.03 -25.50
CA ALA A 605 -36.63 3.11 -25.63
C ALA A 605 -36.11 4.33 -26.42
N GLY A 606 -34.82 4.37 -26.78
CA GLY A 606 -34.14 5.53 -27.39
C GLY A 606 -33.68 5.33 -28.85
N ARG A 607 -33.17 6.42 -29.46
CA ARG A 607 -32.63 6.45 -30.83
C ARG A 607 -31.37 5.59 -31.04
N ASN A 608 -30.72 5.16 -29.96
CA ASN A 608 -29.42 4.46 -29.99
C ASN A 608 -29.55 2.94 -29.87
N THR A 609 -30.77 2.42 -30.07
CA THR A 609 -31.10 1.00 -30.02
C THR A 609 -30.28 0.17 -31.02
N ASP A 610 -29.96 0.75 -32.18
CA ASP A 610 -29.28 0.05 -33.26
C ASP A 610 -27.79 -0.19 -32.94
N LEU A 611 -27.11 0.78 -32.30
CA LEU A 611 -25.70 0.66 -31.90
C LEU A 611 -25.49 -0.45 -30.85
N VAL A 612 -26.40 -0.55 -29.88
CA VAL A 612 -26.35 -1.59 -28.84
C VAL A 612 -26.57 -2.98 -29.44
N LYS A 613 -27.55 -3.11 -30.35
CA LYS A 613 -27.82 -4.36 -31.05
C LYS A 613 -26.64 -4.78 -31.93
N GLU A 614 -26.00 -3.83 -32.62
CA GLU A 614 -24.80 -4.11 -33.41
C GLU A 614 -23.66 -4.61 -32.51
N PHE A 615 -23.38 -3.92 -31.40
CA PHE A 615 -22.34 -4.33 -30.46
C PHE A 615 -22.58 -5.75 -29.91
N LEU A 616 -23.79 -6.06 -29.46
CA LEU A 616 -24.15 -7.38 -28.94
C LEU A 616 -24.09 -8.47 -30.01
N ALA A 617 -24.51 -8.19 -31.24
CA ALA A 617 -24.39 -9.13 -32.36
C ALA A 617 -22.93 -9.49 -32.62
N ARG A 618 -22.05 -8.48 -32.65
CA ARG A 618 -20.60 -8.68 -32.85
C ARG A 618 -19.94 -9.45 -31.72
N TYR A 619 -20.36 -9.21 -30.47
CA TYR A 619 -19.85 -9.96 -29.32
C TYR A 619 -20.18 -11.45 -29.42
N ASN A 620 -21.42 -11.76 -29.82
CA ASN A 620 -21.87 -13.13 -30.04
C ASN A 620 -21.14 -13.81 -31.21
N ASP A 621 -20.83 -13.08 -32.27
CA ASP A 621 -20.05 -13.61 -33.40
C ASP A 621 -18.59 -13.91 -32.99
N GLN A 622 -17.96 -13.04 -32.20
CA GLN A 622 -16.59 -13.26 -31.71
C GLN A 622 -16.51 -14.43 -30.72
N THR A 623 -17.43 -14.52 -29.76
CA THR A 623 -17.46 -15.65 -28.79
C THR A 623 -17.72 -17.00 -29.46
N ARG A 624 -18.55 -17.03 -30.51
CA ARG A 624 -18.74 -18.22 -31.37
C ARG A 624 -17.49 -18.59 -32.18
N SER A 625 -16.68 -17.62 -32.59
CA SER A 625 -15.42 -17.89 -33.30
C SER A 625 -14.28 -18.33 -32.37
N ALA A 626 -14.33 -17.95 -31.08
CA ALA A 626 -13.32 -18.29 -30.07
C ALA A 626 -13.56 -19.65 -29.37
N SER A 627 -14.72 -20.27 -29.62
CA SER A 627 -15.05 -21.63 -29.16
C SER A 627 -15.02 -22.60 -30.35
N PRO A 628 -13.84 -23.08 -30.79
CA PRO A 628 -13.79 -24.22 -31.68
C PRO A 628 -14.20 -25.47 -30.89
N GLU A 629 -15.16 -26.22 -31.43
CA GLU A 629 -15.49 -27.59 -31.02
C GLU A 629 -14.25 -28.50 -30.93
#